data_AF-A0A960R1U3-F1
#
_entry.id   AF-A0A960R1U3-F1
#
_cell.length_a   1.000
_cell.length_b   1.000
_cell.length_c   1.000
_cell.angle_alpha   90.00
_cell.angle_beta   90.00
_cell.angle_gamma   90.00
#
_symmetry.space_group_name_H-M   'P 1'
#
loop_
_entity.id
_entity.type
_entity.pdbx_description
1 polymer ?
#
loop_
_entity_poly.entity_id
_entity_poly.type
_entity_poly.pdbx_seq_one_letter_code
_entity_poly.pdbx_strand_id
1 'polypeptide(L)'
;LIFKTLPYLFAKLPGSLVLSTMFFTLFVFTALTSAIPLIEVVATNLMELKKISRRKAALLVGGATFIFGIPSAFANSSAVFPDWSAIYGMNFLKTIDNLVSIWVIPVGGLLSALFVGWVMDKKVTHDEFMVGTRLRALYLPWRFFVRWIVPLTIFIIIIQKSGLYDFDRLLRGGG
;
A
#
# COMPACT_ATOMS: atom_id res chain seq x y z
N LEU A 1 -2.39 4.90 16.76
CA LEU A 1 -2.92 6.27 16.95
C LEU A 1 -4.44 6.26 17.12
N ILE A 2 -5.17 5.76 16.13
CA ILE A 2 -6.65 5.73 16.13
C ILE A 2 -7.22 5.05 17.39
N PHE A 3 -6.71 3.90 17.79
CA PHE A 3 -7.23 3.15 18.96
C PHE A 3 -6.78 3.67 20.33
N LYS A 4 -5.96 4.73 20.39
CA LYS A 4 -5.51 5.32 21.67
C LYS A 4 -5.97 6.77 21.78
N THR A 5 -5.63 7.58 20.79
CA THR A 5 -5.82 9.03 20.84
C THR A 5 -7.27 9.42 20.58
N LEU A 6 -7.97 8.79 19.62
CA LEU A 6 -9.36 9.17 19.31
C LEU A 6 -10.36 8.83 20.43
N PRO A 7 -10.33 7.63 21.04
CA PRO A 7 -11.17 7.34 22.21
C PRO A 7 -10.92 8.33 23.36
N TYR A 8 -9.66 8.69 23.60
CA TYR A 8 -9.30 9.67 24.62
C TYR A 8 -9.90 11.06 24.34
N LEU A 9 -9.93 11.48 23.08
CA LEU A 9 -10.55 12.75 22.68
C LEU A 9 -12.08 12.69 22.80
N PHE A 10 -12.71 11.60 22.36
CA PHE A 10 -14.15 11.43 22.48
C PHE A 10 -14.62 11.37 23.93
N ALA A 11 -13.81 10.80 24.83
CA ALA A 11 -14.12 10.77 26.26
C ALA A 11 -14.27 12.17 26.90
N LYS A 12 -13.69 13.21 26.28
CA LYS A 12 -13.82 14.61 26.74
C LYS A 12 -15.07 15.31 26.20
N LEU A 13 -15.79 14.70 25.27
CA LEU A 13 -16.98 15.28 24.66
C LEU A 13 -18.26 14.79 25.35
N PRO A 14 -19.28 15.64 25.51
CA PRO A 14 -20.61 15.18 25.93
C PRO A 14 -21.19 14.23 24.87
N GLY A 15 -21.78 13.10 25.30
CA GLY A 15 -22.31 12.10 24.37
C GLY A 15 -21.25 11.17 23.74
N SER A 16 -20.09 11.01 24.40
CA SER A 16 -18.94 10.22 23.95
C SER A 16 -19.28 8.80 23.47
N LEU A 17 -20.25 8.13 24.10
CA LEU A 17 -20.69 6.78 23.73
C LEU A 17 -21.29 6.75 22.33
N VAL A 18 -22.19 7.68 22.01
CA VAL A 18 -22.86 7.76 20.70
C VAL A 18 -21.83 8.09 19.62
N LEU A 19 -21.00 9.11 19.86
CA LEU A 19 -19.97 9.54 18.91
C LEU A 19 -18.94 8.46 18.63
N SER A 20 -18.43 7.78 19.67
CA SER A 20 -17.46 6.69 19.50
C SER A 20 -18.06 5.52 18.73
N THR A 21 -19.31 5.13 19.05
CA THR A 21 -19.99 4.02 18.39
C THR A 21 -20.20 4.31 16.90
N MET A 22 -20.70 5.50 16.56
CA MET A 22 -20.89 5.91 15.17
C MET A 22 -19.55 5.94 14.41
N PHE A 23 -18.52 6.53 15.00
CA PHE A 23 -17.19 6.61 14.39
C PHE A 23 -16.59 5.23 14.11
N PHE A 24 -16.58 4.33 15.09
CA PHE A 24 -15.99 3.00 14.92
C PHE A 24 -16.83 2.12 13.97
N THR A 25 -18.15 2.30 13.94
CA THR A 25 -19.02 1.63 12.96
C THR A 25 -18.63 2.05 11.54
N LEU A 26 -18.53 3.36 11.29
CA LEU A 26 -18.10 3.88 9.98
C LEU A 26 -16.67 3.44 9.63
N PHE A 27 -15.76 3.43 10.61
CA PHE A 27 -14.39 2.97 10.43
C PHE A 27 -14.33 1.51 9.97
N VAL A 28 -15.16 0.62 10.51
CA VAL A 28 -15.27 -0.78 10.07
C VAL A 28 -15.75 -0.86 8.61
N PHE A 29 -16.77 -0.09 8.22
CA PHE A 29 -17.22 -0.06 6.82
C PHE A 29 -16.15 0.48 5.86
N THR A 30 -15.41 1.51 6.25
CA THR A 30 -14.28 2.04 5.49
C THR A 30 -13.18 0.99 5.33
N ALA A 31 -12.80 0.33 6.41
CA ALA A 31 -11.80 -0.74 6.38
C ALA A 31 -12.24 -1.89 5.47
N LEU A 32 -13.49 -2.35 5.58
CA LEU A 32 -14.05 -3.41 4.75
C LEU A 32 -14.03 -3.04 3.27
N THR A 33 -14.42 -1.81 2.94
CA THR A 33 -14.44 -1.31 1.55
C THR A 33 -13.03 -1.30 0.94
N SER A 34 -12.00 -0.94 1.72
CA SER A 34 -10.61 -0.97 1.24
C SER A 34 -10.02 -2.37 1.11
N ALA A 35 -10.50 -3.34 1.91
CA ALA A 35 -10.01 -4.71 1.90
C ALA A 35 -10.54 -5.52 0.70
N ILE A 36 -11.75 -5.23 0.22
CA ILE A 36 -12.38 -5.98 -0.89
C ILE A 36 -11.53 -5.93 -2.17
N PRO A 37 -11.10 -4.76 -2.70
CA PRO A 37 -10.27 -4.70 -3.89
C PRO A 37 -8.92 -5.43 -3.75
N LEU A 38 -8.31 -5.37 -2.56
CA LEU A 38 -7.03 -6.04 -2.31
C LEU A 38 -7.15 -7.56 -2.45
N ILE A 39 -8.23 -8.15 -1.92
CA ILE A 39 -8.51 -9.58 -2.07
C ILE A 39 -8.89 -9.91 -3.53
N GLU A 40 -9.72 -9.08 -4.17
CA GLU A 40 -10.21 -9.33 -5.53
C GLU A 40 -9.08 -9.33 -6.56
N VAL A 41 -8.09 -8.44 -6.44
CA VAL A 41 -6.92 -8.40 -7.36
C VAL A 41 -6.13 -9.70 -7.27
N VAL A 42 -5.83 -10.19 -6.07
CA VAL A 42 -5.09 -11.43 -5.87
C VAL A 42 -5.93 -12.65 -6.28
N ALA A 43 -7.23 -12.64 -5.97
CA ALA A 43 -8.14 -13.70 -6.36
C ALA A 43 -8.28 -13.81 -7.88
N THR A 44 -8.37 -12.68 -8.59
CA THR A 44 -8.44 -12.65 -10.06
C THR A 44 -7.18 -13.19 -10.71
N ASN A 45 -6.01 -12.77 -10.23
CA ASN A 45 -4.74 -13.32 -10.68
C ASN A 45 -4.68 -14.85 -10.44
N LEU A 46 -5.17 -15.34 -9.29
CA LEU A 46 -5.22 -16.77 -9.02
C LEU A 46 -6.22 -17.53 -9.90
N MET A 47 -7.37 -16.92 -10.21
CA MET A 47 -8.35 -17.48 -11.15
C MET A 47 -7.73 -17.66 -12.54
N GLU A 48 -7.02 -16.65 -13.04
CA GLU A 48 -6.39 -16.69 -14.37
C GLU A 48 -5.27 -17.73 -14.42
N LEU A 49 -4.39 -17.75 -13.41
CA LEU A 49 -3.25 -18.67 -13.38
C LEU A 49 -3.64 -20.13 -13.14
N LYS A 50 -4.63 -20.39 -12.26
CA LYS A 50 -5.04 -21.75 -11.88
C LYS A 50 -6.35 -22.21 -12.49
N LYS A 51 -7.01 -21.38 -13.30
CA LYS A 51 -8.31 -21.65 -13.95
C LYS A 51 -9.37 -22.15 -12.97
N ILE A 52 -9.40 -21.62 -11.75
CA ILE A 52 -10.37 -21.97 -10.70
C ILE A 52 -11.56 -21.01 -10.67
N SER A 53 -12.69 -21.45 -10.11
CA SER A 53 -13.87 -20.59 -9.97
C SER A 53 -13.67 -19.46 -8.96
N ARG A 54 -14.34 -18.33 -9.18
CA ARG A 54 -14.26 -17.12 -8.34
C ARG A 54 -14.45 -17.39 -6.85
N ARG A 55 -15.46 -18.19 -6.50
CA ARG A 55 -15.73 -18.54 -5.11
C ARG A 55 -14.57 -19.29 -4.46
N LYS A 56 -13.94 -20.22 -5.19
CA LYS A 56 -12.79 -20.97 -4.68
C LYS A 56 -11.56 -20.06 -4.54
N ALA A 57 -11.29 -19.20 -5.52
CA ALA A 57 -10.18 -18.25 -5.45
C ALA A 57 -10.31 -17.29 -4.26
N ALA A 58 -11.49 -16.68 -4.09
CA ALA A 58 -11.76 -15.75 -2.99
C ALA A 58 -11.62 -16.42 -1.61
N LEU A 59 -12.12 -17.65 -1.44
CA LEU A 59 -11.97 -18.40 -0.18
C LEU A 59 -10.51 -18.75 0.10
N LEU A 60 -9.74 -19.15 -0.91
CA LEU A 60 -8.32 -19.48 -0.75
C LEU A 60 -7.51 -18.24 -0.38
N VAL A 61 -7.71 -17.13 -1.08
CA VAL A 61 -7.01 -15.88 -0.79
C VAL A 61 -7.42 -15.33 0.58
N GLY A 62 -8.71 -15.31 0.89
CA GLY A 62 -9.21 -14.88 2.20
C GLY A 62 -8.67 -15.74 3.35
N GLY A 63 -8.68 -17.07 3.18
CA GLY A 63 -8.13 -18.01 4.16
C GLY A 63 -6.61 -17.85 4.34
N ALA A 64 -5.86 -17.69 3.25
CA ALA A 64 -4.43 -17.42 3.30
C ALA A 64 -4.15 -16.10 4.02
N THR A 65 -4.82 -15.01 3.65
CA THR A 65 -4.69 -13.70 4.30
C THR A 65 -5.04 -13.76 5.78
N PHE A 66 -6.06 -14.53 6.18
CA PHE A 66 -6.39 -14.73 7.58
C PHE A 66 -5.24 -15.42 8.34
N ILE A 67 -4.68 -16.50 7.79
CA ILE A 67 -3.55 -17.21 8.39
C ILE A 67 -2.31 -16.32 8.51
N PHE A 68 -1.94 -15.60 7.44
CA PHE A 68 -0.82 -14.64 7.45
C PHE A 68 -1.08 -13.43 8.36
N GLY A 69 -2.35 -13.11 8.65
CA GLY A 69 -2.75 -12.07 9.58
C GLY A 69 -2.57 -12.45 11.06
N ILE A 70 -2.53 -13.75 11.40
CA ILE A 70 -2.41 -14.22 12.80
C ILE A 70 -1.10 -13.71 13.44
N PRO A 71 0.10 -13.94 12.87
CA PRO A 71 1.34 -13.41 13.45
C PRO A 71 1.34 -11.88 13.60
N SER A 72 0.72 -11.18 12.65
CA SER A 72 0.56 -9.72 12.67
C SER A 72 -0.35 -9.25 13.81
N ALA A 73 -1.43 -9.98 14.10
CA ALA A 73 -2.33 -9.68 15.22
C ALA A 73 -1.64 -9.87 16.58
N PHE A 74 -0.77 -10.88 16.69
CA PHE A 74 0.04 -11.13 17.87
C PHE A 74 1.34 -10.33 17.92
N ALA A 75 1.63 -9.43 16.98
CA ALA A 75 2.93 -8.76 16.90
C ALA A 75 3.28 -7.92 18.15
N ASN A 76 2.30 -7.47 18.93
CA ASN A 76 2.52 -6.74 20.19
C ASN A 76 2.56 -7.66 21.43
N SER A 77 2.40 -8.96 21.23
CA SER A 77 2.45 -10.00 22.26
C SER A 77 3.66 -10.90 22.00
N SER A 78 4.29 -11.41 23.05
CA SER A 78 5.42 -12.36 22.92
C SER A 78 4.97 -13.79 22.57
N ALA A 79 3.66 -13.98 22.32
CA ALA A 79 3.07 -15.29 22.03
C ALA A 79 3.51 -15.87 20.68
N VAL A 80 3.83 -15.03 19.69
CA VAL A 80 4.23 -15.45 18.35
C VAL A 80 5.52 -14.72 17.97
N PHE A 81 6.60 -15.47 17.81
CA PHE A 81 7.98 -14.97 17.58
C PHE A 81 8.53 -14.07 18.72
N PRO A 82 8.76 -14.61 19.94
CA PRO A 82 9.21 -13.84 21.10
C PRO A 82 10.52 -13.06 20.85
N ASP A 83 11.46 -13.65 20.11
CA ASP A 83 12.77 -13.03 19.85
C ASP A 83 12.81 -12.12 18.61
N TRP A 84 11.70 -11.98 17.87
CA TRP A 84 11.68 -11.19 16.63
C TRP A 84 12.07 -9.74 16.86
N SER A 85 11.53 -9.13 17.92
CA SER A 85 11.84 -7.74 18.25
C SER A 85 13.27 -7.57 18.75
N ALA A 86 13.89 -8.61 19.32
CA ALA A 86 15.29 -8.57 19.74
C ALA A 86 16.24 -8.64 18.54
N ILE A 87 15.87 -9.40 17.50
CA ILE A 87 16.67 -9.59 16.29
C ILE A 87 16.52 -8.40 15.32
N TYR A 88 15.29 -7.93 15.09
CA TYR A 88 14.99 -6.90 14.08
C TYR A 88 14.77 -5.50 14.66
N GLY A 89 14.80 -5.34 15.99
CA GLY A 89 14.56 -4.06 16.66
C GLY A 89 13.13 -3.51 16.54
N MET A 90 12.23 -4.26 15.90
CA MET A 90 10.83 -3.88 15.68
C MET A 90 9.94 -5.12 15.72
N ASN A 91 8.65 -4.93 15.99
CA ASN A 91 7.69 -6.05 15.98
C ASN A 91 7.46 -6.59 14.56
N PHE A 92 6.92 -7.81 14.48
CA PHE A 92 6.68 -8.52 13.21
C PHE A 92 5.84 -7.67 12.23
N LEU A 93 4.71 -7.14 12.69
CA LEU A 93 3.82 -6.31 11.87
C LEU A 93 4.55 -5.10 11.26
N LYS A 94 5.33 -4.35 12.04
CA LYS A 94 6.10 -3.21 11.54
C LYS A 94 7.20 -3.64 10.57
N THR A 95 7.81 -4.80 10.79
CA THR A 95 8.85 -5.32 9.89
C THR A 95 8.28 -5.56 8.49
N ILE A 96 7.14 -6.24 8.42
CA ILE A 96 6.45 -6.50 7.14
C ILE A 96 5.90 -5.21 6.53
N ASP A 97 5.30 -4.33 7.33
CA ASP A 97 4.79 -3.04 6.86
C ASP A 97 5.90 -2.16 6.26
N ASN A 98 7.06 -2.09 6.92
CA ASN A 98 8.23 -1.38 6.41
C ASN A 98 8.75 -2.01 5.12
N LEU A 99 8.87 -3.34 5.06
CA LEU A 99 9.30 -4.03 3.84
C LEU A 99 8.39 -3.69 2.66
N VAL A 100 7.07 -3.76 2.86
CA VAL A 100 6.11 -3.49 1.79
C VAL A 100 6.09 -2.01 1.40
N SER A 101 6.01 -1.12 2.38
CA SER A 101 5.86 0.32 2.16
C SER A 101 7.14 0.99 1.64
N ILE A 102 8.32 0.51 2.02
CA ILE A 102 9.60 1.07 1.58
C ILE A 102 10.08 0.44 0.27
N TRP A 103 9.89 -0.87 0.10
CA TRP A 103 10.48 -1.58 -1.03
C TRP A 103 9.44 -2.04 -2.04
N VAL A 104 8.47 -2.87 -1.62
CA VAL A 104 7.57 -3.54 -2.57
C VAL A 104 6.72 -2.55 -3.36
N ILE A 105 6.08 -1.58 -2.70
CA ILE A 105 5.22 -0.59 -3.37
C ILE A 105 6.05 0.33 -4.29
N PRO A 106 7.14 0.97 -3.84
CA PRO A 106 7.91 1.85 -4.71
C PRO A 106 8.57 1.11 -5.88
N VAL A 107 9.13 -0.09 -5.65
CA VAL A 107 9.73 -0.90 -6.73
C VAL A 107 8.66 -1.33 -7.73
N GLY A 108 7.48 -1.77 -7.26
CA GLY A 108 6.35 -2.10 -8.14
C GLY A 108 5.91 -0.90 -8.99
N GLY A 109 5.84 0.29 -8.38
CA GLY A 109 5.55 1.54 -9.08
C GLY A 109 6.61 1.92 -10.11
N LEU A 110 7.90 1.77 -9.78
CA LEU A 110 9.01 2.04 -10.68
C LEU A 110 8.99 1.12 -11.90
N LEU A 111 8.83 -0.19 -11.68
CA LEU A 111 8.75 -1.18 -12.76
C LEU A 111 7.55 -0.90 -13.66
N SER A 112 6.40 -0.56 -13.08
CA SER A 112 5.20 -0.19 -13.84
C SER A 112 5.43 1.06 -14.69
N ALA A 113 6.04 2.10 -14.12
CA ALA A 113 6.35 3.34 -14.84
C ALA A 113 7.38 3.14 -15.97
N LEU A 114 8.42 2.33 -15.72
CA LEU A 114 9.41 1.97 -16.73
C LEU A 114 8.77 1.15 -17.86
N PHE A 115 7.91 0.19 -17.51
CA PHE A 115 7.18 -0.62 -18.49
C PHE A 115 6.32 0.25 -19.41
N VAL A 116 5.46 1.10 -18.83
CA VAL A 116 4.57 1.99 -19.61
C VAL A 116 5.35 3.06 -20.38
N GLY A 117 6.40 3.64 -19.79
CA GLY A 117 7.15 4.74 -20.39
C GLY A 117 8.12 4.32 -21.51
N TRP A 118 8.70 3.12 -21.39
CA TRP A 118 9.85 2.69 -22.21
C TRP A 118 9.63 1.38 -22.97
N VAL A 119 8.89 0.41 -22.41
CA VAL A 119 8.73 -0.93 -23.01
C VAL A 119 7.46 -1.03 -23.85
N MET A 120 6.36 -0.42 -23.40
CA MET A 120 5.06 -0.51 -24.04
C MET A 120 5.03 0.25 -25.38
N ASP A 121 4.35 -0.33 -26.37
CA ASP A 121 4.20 0.26 -27.69
C ASP A 121 3.44 1.58 -27.64
N LYS A 122 4.00 2.61 -28.30
CA LYS A 122 3.42 3.96 -28.33
C LYS A 122 1.98 3.97 -28.84
N LYS A 123 1.67 3.10 -29.80
CA LYS A 123 0.32 2.97 -30.38
C LYS A 123 -0.68 2.50 -29.32
N VAL A 124 -0.35 1.44 -28.58
CA VAL A 124 -1.22 0.91 -27.51
C VAL A 124 -1.42 1.97 -26.43
N THR A 125 -0.34 2.63 -25.97
CA THR A 125 -0.46 3.67 -24.94
C THR A 125 -1.28 4.88 -25.42
N HIS A 126 -1.16 5.24 -26.70
CA HIS A 126 -1.95 6.32 -27.30
C HIS A 126 -3.42 5.92 -27.40
N ASP A 127 -3.72 4.74 -27.91
CA ASP A 127 -5.10 4.28 -28.13
C ASP A 127 -5.84 4.15 -26.79
N GLU A 128 -5.21 3.60 -25.75
CA GLU A 128 -5.75 3.54 -24.39
C GLU A 128 -5.98 4.93 -23.78
N PHE A 129 -5.03 5.85 -23.97
CA PHE A 129 -5.18 7.24 -23.49
C PHE A 129 -6.38 7.94 -24.15
N MET A 130 -6.62 7.64 -25.42
CA MET A 130 -7.67 8.24 -26.25
C MET A 130 -9.05 7.67 -25.95
N VAL A 131 -9.14 6.41 -25.52
CA VAL A 131 -10.37 5.81 -24.99
C VAL A 131 -10.77 6.48 -23.68
N GLY A 132 -9.79 6.76 -22.81
CA GLY A 132 -10.02 7.34 -21.49
C GLY A 132 -10.21 8.86 -21.45
N THR A 133 -9.90 9.62 -22.51
CA THR A 133 -9.90 11.09 -22.47
C THR A 133 -10.11 11.74 -23.83
N ARG A 134 -10.94 12.80 -23.89
CA ARG A 134 -11.18 13.59 -25.11
C ARG A 134 -10.09 14.61 -25.44
N LEU A 135 -9.19 14.89 -24.49
CA LEU A 135 -8.12 15.89 -24.58
C LEU A 135 -6.83 15.29 -25.17
N ARG A 136 -6.83 15.10 -26.49
CA ARG A 136 -5.72 14.49 -27.26
C ARG A 136 -4.37 15.21 -27.08
N ALA A 137 -4.40 16.53 -26.89
CA ALA A 137 -3.21 17.36 -26.73
C ALA A 137 -2.42 17.06 -25.44
N LEU A 138 -3.05 16.47 -24.42
CA LEU A 138 -2.40 16.15 -23.14
C LEU A 138 -1.58 14.86 -23.18
N TYR A 139 -1.66 14.07 -24.26
CA TYR A 139 -0.92 12.82 -24.39
C TYR A 139 0.61 13.04 -24.36
N LEU A 140 1.11 14.06 -25.08
CA LEU A 140 2.53 14.39 -25.13
C LEU A 140 3.10 14.78 -23.76
N PRO A 141 2.50 15.75 -23.03
CA PRO A 141 2.88 16.03 -21.65
C PRO A 141 2.78 14.81 -20.74
N TRP A 142 1.64 14.10 -20.74
CA TRP A 142 1.44 12.93 -19.88
C TRP A 142 2.52 11.86 -20.11
N ARG A 143 2.83 11.57 -21.37
CA ARG A 143 3.86 10.58 -21.74
C ARG A 143 5.25 11.02 -21.32
N PHE A 144 5.58 12.31 -21.42
CA PHE A 144 6.83 12.85 -20.90
C PHE A 144 6.93 12.67 -19.39
N PHE A 145 5.85 12.97 -18.65
CA PHE A 145 5.79 12.79 -17.21
C PHE A 145 5.98 11.32 -16.80
N VAL A 146 5.24 10.39 -17.40
CA VAL A 146 5.32 8.96 -17.09
C VAL A 146 6.68 8.37 -17.45
N ARG A 147 7.31 8.85 -18.52
CA ARG A 147 8.61 8.34 -18.99
C ARG A 147 9.79 8.86 -18.19
N TRP A 148 9.73 10.09 -17.69
CA TRP A 148 10.87 10.77 -17.07
C TRP A 148 10.63 11.18 -15.61
N ILE A 149 9.55 11.91 -15.35
CA ILE A 149 9.31 12.52 -14.03
C ILE A 149 8.92 11.45 -13.01
N VAL A 150 8.02 10.53 -13.36
CA VAL A 150 7.53 9.48 -12.45
C VAL A 150 8.65 8.51 -12.04
N PRO A 151 9.43 7.91 -12.97
CA PRO A 151 10.51 7.01 -12.60
C PRO A 151 11.59 7.71 -11.76
N LEU A 152 11.95 8.95 -12.12
CA LEU A 152 12.93 9.75 -11.37
C LEU A 152 12.46 10.02 -9.93
N THR A 153 11.20 10.42 -9.77
CA THR A 153 10.62 10.70 -8.44
C THR A 153 10.60 9.45 -7.57
N ILE A 154 10.15 8.32 -8.11
CA ILE A 154 10.11 7.05 -7.36
C ILE A 154 11.53 6.58 -7.01
N PHE A 155 12.49 6.74 -7.94
CA PHE A 155 13.89 6.41 -7.69
C PHE A 155 14.48 7.23 -6.53
N ILE A 156 14.19 8.54 -6.48
CA ILE A 156 14.59 9.41 -5.37
C ILE A 156 13.96 8.93 -4.05
N ILE A 157 12.67 8.57 -4.06
CA ILE A 157 11.98 8.04 -2.86
C ILE A 157 12.63 6.75 -2.36
N ILE A 158 12.99 5.83 -3.25
CA ILE A 158 13.67 4.57 -2.88
C ILE A 158 15.03 4.87 -2.24
N ILE A 159 15.83 5.77 -2.83
CA ILE A 159 17.13 6.16 -2.27
C ILE A 159 16.96 6.77 -0.88
N GLN A 160 16.03 7.72 -0.72
CA GLN A 160 15.77 8.38 0.55
C GLN A 160 15.32 7.39 1.63
N LYS A 161 14.42 6.46 1.28
CA LYS A 161 13.88 5.47 2.23
C LYS A 161 14.85 4.32 2.52
N SER A 162 15.79 4.03 1.62
CA SER A 162 16.80 2.98 1.82
C SER A 162 17.88 3.33 2.85
N GLY A 163 17.96 4.59 3.28
CA GLY A 163 18.95 5.05 4.26
C GLY A 163 20.38 5.14 3.72
N LEU A 164 20.61 4.90 2.42
CA LEU A 164 21.93 5.03 1.77
C LEU A 164 22.38 6.49 1.61
N TYR A 165 21.44 7.43 1.51
CA TYR A 165 21.71 8.87 1.52
C TYR A 165 20.63 9.59 2.33
N ASP A 166 20.96 9.89 3.57
CA ASP A 166 20.13 10.62 4.52
C ASP A 166 20.15 12.13 4.14
N PHE A 167 19.41 12.51 3.10
CA PHE A 167 19.27 13.92 2.69
C PHE A 167 18.75 14.81 3.83
N ASP A 168 18.05 14.22 4.81
CA ASP A 168 17.63 14.90 6.04
C ASP A 168 18.80 15.29 6.94
N ARG A 169 19.93 14.56 6.94
CA ARG A 169 21.18 15.01 7.60
C ARG A 169 21.89 16.10 6.81
N LEU A 170 21.76 16.11 5.48
CA LEU A 170 22.40 17.11 4.63
C LEU A 170 21.65 18.46 4.66
N LEU A 171 20.32 18.44 4.84
CA LEU A 171 19.48 19.63 5.02
C LEU A 171 19.41 20.11 6.48
N ARG A 172 19.60 19.23 7.47
CA ARG A 172 19.70 19.61 8.91
C ARG A 172 21.13 19.83 9.41
N GLY A 173 22.14 19.64 8.55
CA GLY A 173 23.55 19.89 8.87
C GLY A 173 24.00 21.34 8.69
N GLY A 174 23.08 22.26 8.44
CA GLY A 174 23.30 23.71 8.46
C GLY A 174 22.39 24.37 9.48
N GLY A 175 22.81 24.37 10.76
CA GLY A 175 22.10 24.99 11.88
C GLY A 175 22.41 24.28 13.19
#